data_AF-A0A970R306-F1
#
_entry.id   AF-A0A970R306-F1
#
_cell.length_a   1.000
_cell.length_b   1.000
_cell.length_c   1.000
_cell.angle_alpha   90.00
_cell.angle_beta   90.00
_cell.angle_gamma   90.00
#
_symmetry.space_group_name_H-M   'P 1'
#
loop_
_entity.id
_entity.type
_entity.pdbx_description
1 polymer ?
#
loop_
_entity_poly.entity_id
_entity_poly.type
_entity_poly.pdbx_seq_one_letter_code
_entity_poly.pdbx_strand_id
1 'polypeptide(L)'
;MGKKWLSIILVLVLALGLMPVAGAAADAGSTFSDMPDNWATEALESVVANGLLVGADGKIMPDSPLTRAQMATIIVRAFGAAQEADISAFWDVKSTDWFAGSIAKAYKMGVMLGYDGKMNPYDNITREQAFAVLARALKLSPATDFSKTFEDAGEISGWAKGEVYALVNAGYIQGANGKLNPKANISRAEFAQVMHNLIKQYISREGVYTEAVDGNIMVNAPGVSLKGVTVSGDLIIGDGVGDGEVILEDVTVTGRLVVRGGGENSIIIRGASNVANVVVARVDGVVRVFVEDGSEVEIVYIDDGSDDVIVEGVIGSLEIAADNVTVFATGASIDSAAITGAASRLIVGDASTVGTVNVTAPDADVDVEGVVGTITTSAANTNVTGAGEVGNITVQQGADGANIETPNSTITVDEGVQGVTAGGGTAVPGGETATNNNDGTGVVTPPTGGGGPAPVAVSAISVDKTTLYLDLGTNTSAKITATVSPGNATNKNVTWS
;
A
#
# COMPACT_ATOMS: atom_id res chain seq x y z
N MET A 1 -10.81 49.62 -49.41
CA MET A 1 -9.88 48.47 -49.52
C MET A 1 -9.38 47.94 -48.16
N GLY A 2 -9.37 48.72 -47.07
CA GLY A 2 -8.78 48.31 -45.79
C GLY A 2 -9.47 47.17 -45.01
N LYS A 3 -10.79 46.96 -45.16
CA LYS A 3 -11.51 45.91 -44.39
C LYS A 3 -11.25 44.49 -44.90
N LYS A 4 -11.00 44.32 -46.22
CA LYS A 4 -10.70 43.01 -46.81
C LYS A 4 -9.26 42.56 -46.51
N TRP A 5 -8.34 43.50 -46.34
CA TRP A 5 -6.94 43.21 -45.98
C TRP A 5 -6.78 42.85 -44.50
N LEU A 6 -7.56 43.49 -43.61
CA LEU A 6 -7.59 43.09 -42.20
C LEU A 6 -8.12 41.67 -42.00
N SER A 7 -9.15 41.26 -42.74
CA SER A 7 -9.69 39.90 -42.65
C SER A 7 -8.73 38.83 -43.19
N ILE A 8 -7.93 39.14 -44.22
CA ILE A 8 -6.92 38.20 -44.75
C ILE A 8 -5.76 38.04 -43.75
N ILE A 9 -5.33 39.12 -43.10
CA ILE A 9 -4.28 39.07 -42.07
C ILE A 9 -4.78 38.32 -40.82
N LEU A 10 -6.03 38.51 -40.41
CA LEU A 10 -6.59 37.81 -39.25
C LEU A 10 -6.77 36.30 -39.49
N VAL A 11 -7.17 35.89 -40.71
CA VAL A 11 -7.27 34.47 -41.09
C VAL A 11 -5.88 33.83 -41.22
N LEU A 12 -4.88 34.55 -41.69
CA LEU A 12 -3.49 34.07 -41.69
C LEU A 12 -2.94 33.90 -40.27
N VAL A 13 -3.23 34.82 -39.34
CA VAL A 13 -2.80 34.74 -37.94
C VAL A 13 -3.52 33.62 -37.17
N LEU A 14 -4.80 33.35 -37.45
CA LEU A 14 -5.52 32.20 -36.89
C LEU A 14 -5.08 30.86 -37.51
N ALA A 15 -4.70 30.82 -38.79
CA ALA A 15 -4.20 29.61 -39.44
C ALA A 15 -2.76 29.25 -39.02
N LEU A 16 -1.96 30.24 -38.57
CA LEU A 16 -0.62 30.01 -38.00
C LEU A 16 -0.65 29.54 -36.54
N GLY A 17 -1.77 29.71 -35.81
CA GLY A 17 -1.95 29.22 -34.44
C GLY A 17 -2.51 27.79 -34.32
N LEU A 18 -2.84 27.15 -35.44
CA LEU A 18 -3.38 25.78 -35.52
C LEU A 18 -2.39 24.77 -36.12
N MET A 19 -1.13 25.17 -36.33
CA MET A 19 -0.10 24.17 -36.54
C MET A 19 0.06 23.43 -35.21
N PRO A 20 0.01 22.08 -35.19
CA PRO A 20 0.52 21.36 -34.04
C PRO A 20 1.92 21.93 -33.81
N VAL A 21 2.22 22.40 -32.60
CA VAL A 21 3.60 22.31 -32.14
C VAL A 21 3.86 20.83 -32.27
N ALA A 22 4.55 20.44 -33.34
CA ALA A 22 5.21 19.16 -33.37
C ALA A 22 6.09 19.23 -32.14
N GLY A 23 5.62 18.67 -31.03
CA GLY A 23 6.48 18.27 -29.95
C GLY A 23 7.59 17.55 -30.67
N ALA A 24 8.80 18.10 -30.56
CA ALA A 24 9.96 17.39 -31.01
C ALA A 24 9.83 16.04 -30.32
N ALA A 25 9.41 15.02 -31.08
CA ALA A 25 9.75 13.66 -30.76
C ALA A 25 11.26 13.77 -30.60
N ALA A 26 11.72 13.70 -29.36
CA ALA A 26 13.12 13.65 -29.06
C ALA A 26 13.67 12.56 -29.98
N ASP A 27 14.60 12.96 -30.84
CA ASP A 27 15.19 12.12 -31.85
C ASP A 27 15.61 10.80 -31.18
N ALA A 28 14.90 9.71 -31.51
CA ALA A 28 15.06 8.39 -30.89
C ALA A 28 16.30 7.69 -31.43
N GLY A 29 17.44 8.39 -31.37
CA GLY A 29 18.67 8.00 -32.02
C GLY A 29 19.84 8.92 -31.70
N SER A 30 20.00 9.38 -30.46
CA SER A 30 21.33 9.83 -30.03
C SER A 30 22.23 8.60 -29.88
N THR A 31 22.84 8.14 -30.98
CA THR A 31 23.92 7.16 -30.92
C THR A 31 25.06 7.78 -30.10
N PHE A 32 25.24 7.32 -28.87
CA PHE A 32 26.35 7.77 -28.03
C PHE A 32 27.66 7.21 -28.57
N SER A 33 28.65 8.08 -28.75
CA SER A 33 29.94 7.71 -29.34
C SER A 33 30.75 6.72 -28.50
N ASP A 34 30.41 6.58 -27.22
CA ASP A 34 31.02 5.69 -26.23
C ASP A 34 30.02 4.62 -25.73
N MET A 35 28.93 4.36 -26.46
CA MET A 35 28.08 3.20 -26.18
C MET A 35 28.93 1.93 -26.31
N PRO A 36 29.02 1.09 -25.25
CA PRO A 36 29.78 -0.14 -25.35
C PRO A 36 29.08 -1.15 -26.27
N ASP A 37 29.84 -2.14 -26.74
CA ASP A 37 29.34 -3.36 -27.40
C ASP A 37 29.65 -4.56 -26.49
N ASN A 38 28.93 -4.65 -25.36
CA ASN A 38 29.15 -5.65 -24.32
C ASN A 38 27.88 -5.90 -23.48
N TRP A 39 28.05 -6.51 -22.30
CA TRP A 39 26.96 -6.84 -21.38
C TRP A 39 26.04 -5.67 -21.00
N ALA A 40 26.52 -4.43 -21.05
CA ALA A 40 25.76 -3.26 -20.61
C ALA A 40 24.97 -2.58 -21.74
N THR A 41 25.18 -2.96 -23.01
CA THR A 41 24.64 -2.25 -24.17
C THR A 41 23.11 -2.18 -24.14
N GLU A 42 22.45 -3.33 -24.06
CA GLU A 42 20.98 -3.42 -24.05
C GLU A 42 20.37 -2.65 -22.87
N ALA A 43 20.99 -2.78 -21.69
CA ALA A 43 20.54 -2.08 -20.49
C ALA A 43 20.66 -0.57 -20.63
N LEU A 44 21.79 -0.07 -21.16
CA LEU A 44 22.02 1.36 -21.41
C LEU A 44 21.04 1.92 -22.46
N GLU A 45 20.83 1.20 -23.56
CA GLU A 45 19.85 1.56 -24.58
C GLU A 45 18.43 1.62 -23.99
N SER A 46 18.07 0.64 -23.18
CA SER A 46 16.76 0.59 -22.51
C SER A 46 16.54 1.79 -21.59
N VAL A 47 17.47 2.12 -20.69
CA VAL A 47 17.29 3.25 -19.77
C VAL A 47 17.36 4.61 -20.47
N VAL A 48 18.08 4.71 -21.60
CA VAL A 48 18.09 5.90 -22.46
C VAL A 48 16.75 6.06 -23.18
N ALA A 49 16.25 5.00 -23.81
CA ALA A 49 14.99 5.01 -24.54
C ALA A 49 13.81 5.39 -23.65
N ASN A 50 13.88 5.02 -22.38
CA ASN A 50 12.90 5.39 -21.35
C ASN A 50 13.20 6.73 -20.65
N GLY A 51 14.19 7.49 -21.11
CA GLY A 51 14.50 8.84 -20.63
C GLY A 51 15.09 8.91 -19.22
N LEU A 52 15.48 7.77 -18.64
CA LEU A 52 15.97 7.69 -17.27
C LEU A 52 17.38 8.28 -17.17
N LEU A 53 18.25 7.83 -18.08
CA LEU A 53 19.65 8.19 -18.11
C LEU A 53 19.93 9.05 -19.36
N VAL A 54 20.49 10.23 -19.13
CA VAL A 54 20.81 11.21 -20.18
C VAL A 54 22.31 11.38 -20.26
N GLY A 55 22.86 11.37 -21.47
CA GLY A 55 24.27 11.63 -21.73
C GLY A 55 24.62 13.11 -21.76
N ALA A 56 25.91 13.41 -21.94
CA ALA A 56 26.43 14.76 -22.13
C ALA A 56 27.43 14.76 -23.30
N ASP A 57 27.40 15.80 -24.14
CA ASP A 57 28.32 15.97 -25.26
C ASP A 57 28.41 14.75 -26.21
N GLY A 58 27.27 14.09 -26.47
CA GLY A 58 27.21 12.90 -27.33
C GLY A 58 27.82 11.64 -26.72
N LYS A 59 28.03 11.62 -25.40
CA LYS A 59 28.56 10.48 -24.63
C LYS A 59 27.64 10.07 -23.48
N ILE A 60 27.57 8.76 -23.23
CA ILE A 60 26.80 8.17 -22.14
C ILE A 60 27.63 7.91 -20.89
N MET A 61 28.96 7.87 -21.03
CA MET A 61 29.95 7.72 -19.95
C MET A 61 29.70 6.47 -19.09
N PRO A 62 29.66 5.26 -19.69
CA PRO A 62 29.17 4.05 -19.03
C PRO A 62 29.94 3.70 -17.74
N ASP A 63 31.25 3.91 -17.72
CA ASP A 63 32.12 3.57 -16.58
C ASP A 63 32.21 4.68 -15.51
N SER A 64 31.60 5.84 -15.76
CA SER A 64 31.63 6.93 -14.78
C SER A 64 30.71 6.62 -13.60
N PRO A 65 31.15 6.86 -12.36
CA PRO A 65 30.31 6.68 -11.19
C PRO A 65 29.14 7.67 -11.21
N LEU A 66 27.99 7.24 -10.69
CA LEU A 66 26.85 8.13 -10.45
C LEU A 66 27.07 8.94 -9.19
N THR A 67 26.75 10.23 -9.23
CA THR A 67 26.62 11.03 -8.02
C THR A 67 25.25 10.82 -7.35
N ARG A 68 25.13 11.15 -6.07
CA ARG A 68 23.85 11.14 -5.35
C ARG A 68 22.80 12.05 -6.02
N ALA A 69 23.19 13.22 -6.52
CA ALA A 69 22.28 14.09 -7.29
C ALA A 69 21.78 13.46 -8.60
N GLN A 70 22.66 12.75 -9.31
CA GLN A 70 22.28 12.03 -10.52
C GLN A 70 21.35 10.86 -10.19
N MET A 71 21.62 10.11 -9.13
CA MET A 71 20.71 9.06 -8.64
C MET A 71 19.31 9.61 -8.37
N ALA A 72 19.21 10.72 -7.61
CA ALA A 72 17.93 11.37 -7.32
C ALA A 72 17.17 11.69 -8.60
N THR A 73 17.87 12.29 -9.57
CA THR A 73 17.29 12.69 -10.85
C THR A 73 16.80 11.49 -11.66
N ILE A 74 17.53 10.38 -11.66
CA ILE A 74 17.15 9.18 -12.41
C ILE A 74 15.92 8.51 -11.78
N ILE A 75 15.90 8.34 -10.45
CA ILE A 75 14.78 7.69 -9.75
C ILE A 75 13.50 8.52 -9.85
N VAL A 76 13.59 9.83 -9.69
CA VAL A 76 12.44 10.73 -9.86
C VAL A 76 11.84 10.63 -11.26
N ARG A 77 12.66 10.48 -12.31
CA ARG A 77 12.18 10.25 -13.67
C ARG A 77 11.56 8.87 -13.84
N ALA A 78 12.21 7.83 -13.32
CA ALA A 78 11.74 6.45 -13.43
C ALA A 78 10.35 6.23 -12.85
N PHE A 79 10.07 6.92 -11.74
CA PHE A 79 8.79 6.85 -11.03
C PHE A 79 7.86 8.03 -11.32
N GLY A 80 8.29 9.01 -12.11
CA GLY A 80 7.47 10.16 -12.51
C GLY A 80 7.10 11.13 -11.37
N ALA A 81 7.87 11.14 -10.27
CA ALA A 81 7.56 11.94 -9.10
C ALA A 81 7.50 13.44 -9.40
N ALA A 82 6.41 14.07 -8.97
CA ALA A 82 6.15 15.49 -9.22
C ALA A 82 6.29 16.36 -7.96
N GLN A 83 5.99 15.83 -6.77
CA GLN A 83 5.91 16.62 -5.54
C GLN A 83 7.24 16.78 -4.85
N GLU A 84 7.47 18.00 -4.35
CA GLU A 84 8.68 18.38 -3.63
C GLU A 84 8.38 18.50 -2.13
N ALA A 85 9.28 17.95 -1.30
CA ALA A 85 9.29 18.21 0.13
C ALA A 85 10.13 19.46 0.45
N ASP A 86 9.89 20.05 1.61
CA ASP A 86 10.80 21.07 2.14
C ASP A 86 12.14 20.43 2.52
N ILE A 87 13.20 20.84 1.84
CA ILE A 87 14.57 20.38 2.03
C ILE A 87 15.49 21.48 2.59
N SER A 88 14.94 22.55 3.15
CA SER A 88 15.71 23.67 3.72
C SER A 88 16.64 23.26 4.87
N ALA A 89 16.40 22.11 5.50
CA ALA A 89 17.29 21.50 6.49
C ALA A 89 18.64 21.04 5.91
N PHE A 90 18.74 20.85 4.58
CA PHE A 90 19.94 20.39 3.90
C PHE A 90 20.71 21.54 3.26
N TRP A 91 21.72 22.05 3.98
CA TRP A 91 22.40 23.30 3.61
C TRP A 91 23.33 23.20 2.39
N ASP A 92 23.66 21.99 1.96
CA ASP A 92 24.49 21.73 0.78
C ASP A 92 23.71 21.64 -0.54
N VAL A 93 22.39 21.86 -0.49
CA VAL A 93 21.50 21.94 -1.65
C VAL A 93 20.95 23.36 -1.75
N LYS A 94 21.38 24.12 -2.75
CA LYS A 94 20.84 25.45 -3.03
C LYS A 94 19.66 25.33 -3.99
N SER A 95 18.64 26.16 -3.83
CA SER A 95 17.48 26.17 -4.73
C SER A 95 17.81 26.43 -6.21
N THR A 96 18.99 27.01 -6.50
CA THR A 96 19.49 27.25 -7.85
C THR A 96 20.28 26.08 -8.45
N ASP A 97 20.59 25.05 -7.65
CA ASP A 97 21.29 23.88 -8.14
C ASP A 97 20.37 23.09 -9.08
N TRP A 98 20.91 22.61 -10.20
CA TRP A 98 20.13 21.90 -11.23
C TRP A 98 19.41 20.64 -10.70
N PHE A 99 19.91 20.07 -9.61
CA PHE A 99 19.37 18.87 -8.96
C PHE A 99 18.45 19.17 -7.77
N ALA A 100 18.27 20.44 -7.37
CA ALA A 100 17.57 20.78 -6.13
C ALA A 100 16.15 20.19 -6.09
N GLY A 101 15.38 20.38 -7.17
CA GLY A 101 14.04 19.80 -7.30
C GLY A 101 14.05 18.27 -7.33
N SER A 102 15.02 17.64 -8.00
CA SER A 102 15.15 16.16 -8.00
C SER A 102 15.43 15.62 -6.60
N ILE A 103 16.25 16.30 -5.80
CA ILE A 103 16.54 15.90 -4.43
C ILE A 103 15.30 16.09 -3.55
N ALA A 104 14.59 17.22 -3.69
CA ALA A 104 13.35 17.47 -2.96
C ALA A 104 12.28 16.40 -3.24
N LYS A 105 12.15 15.98 -4.50
CA LYS A 105 11.25 14.89 -4.92
C LYS A 105 11.67 13.54 -4.36
N ALA A 106 12.94 13.17 -4.52
CA ALA A 106 13.46 11.90 -4.00
C ALA A 106 13.38 11.82 -2.47
N TYR A 107 13.48 12.96 -1.78
CA TYR A 107 13.26 13.06 -0.34
C TYR A 107 11.76 12.91 0.00
N LYS A 108 10.86 13.57 -0.73
CA LYS A 108 9.40 13.40 -0.57
C LYS A 108 8.95 11.96 -0.77
N MET A 109 9.51 11.26 -1.77
CA MET A 109 9.27 9.83 -2.00
C MET A 109 9.77 8.92 -0.87
N GLY A 110 10.57 9.43 0.07
CA GLY A 110 11.21 8.65 1.14
C GLY A 110 12.37 7.76 0.66
N VAL A 111 12.80 7.87 -0.60
CA VAL A 111 13.79 6.94 -1.19
C VAL A 111 15.22 7.40 -0.96
N MET A 112 15.46 8.72 -0.95
CA MET A 112 16.78 9.30 -0.66
C MET A 112 16.74 10.09 0.64
N LEU A 113 17.60 9.69 1.57
CA LEU A 113 17.74 10.33 2.88
C LEU A 113 19.05 11.11 2.96
N GLY A 114 19.03 12.19 3.73
CA GLY A 114 20.21 12.94 4.13
C GLY A 114 20.78 12.47 5.46
N TYR A 115 21.98 12.96 5.79
CA TYR A 115 22.63 12.76 7.08
C TYR A 115 23.47 13.98 7.43
N ASP A 116 23.60 14.28 8.72
CA ASP A 116 24.34 15.45 9.23
C ASP A 116 23.93 16.80 8.60
N GLY A 117 22.64 16.96 8.32
CA GLY A 117 22.09 18.15 7.68
C GLY A 117 22.54 18.33 6.23
N LYS A 118 22.91 17.25 5.53
CA LYS A 118 23.35 17.25 4.13
C LYS A 118 22.68 16.18 3.28
N MET A 119 22.59 16.44 1.98
CA MET A 119 22.25 15.44 0.97
C MET A 119 23.47 14.86 0.26
N ASN A 120 24.63 15.52 0.37
CA ASN A 120 25.90 15.18 -0.27
C ASN A 120 25.76 14.96 -1.80
N PRO A 121 25.22 15.94 -2.55
CA PRO A 121 24.78 15.75 -3.94
C PRO A 121 25.91 15.41 -4.92
N TYR A 122 27.13 15.86 -4.62
CA TYR A 122 28.31 15.67 -5.47
C TYR A 122 29.10 14.40 -5.15
N ASP A 123 28.80 13.74 -4.03
CA ASP A 123 29.45 12.47 -3.69
C ASP A 123 28.99 11.37 -4.64
N ASN A 124 29.92 10.51 -5.03
CA ASN A 124 29.59 9.29 -5.76
C ASN A 124 28.78 8.37 -4.85
N ILE A 125 27.71 7.79 -5.38
CA ILE A 125 26.84 6.89 -4.62
C ILE A 125 27.43 5.48 -4.62
N THR A 126 27.50 4.89 -3.42
CA THR A 126 27.94 3.49 -3.28
C THR A 126 26.85 2.53 -3.71
N ARG A 127 27.23 1.28 -4.00
CA ARG A 127 26.27 0.22 -4.37
C ARG A 127 25.25 -0.04 -3.26
N GLU A 128 25.66 -0.11 -1.99
CA GLU A 128 24.71 -0.27 -0.88
C GLU A 128 23.72 0.90 -0.76
N GLN A 129 24.16 2.13 -1.04
CA GLN A 129 23.28 3.30 -1.06
C GLN A 129 22.30 3.24 -2.24
N ALA A 130 22.76 2.92 -3.44
CA ALA A 130 21.90 2.77 -4.60
C ALA A 130 20.84 1.65 -4.40
N PHE A 131 21.24 0.54 -3.79
CA PHE A 131 20.34 -0.57 -3.47
C PHE A 131 19.31 -0.17 -2.41
N ALA A 132 19.72 0.55 -1.36
CA ALA A 132 18.77 1.07 -0.38
C ALA A 132 17.72 2.01 -1.01
N VAL A 133 18.14 2.88 -1.94
CA VAL A 133 17.22 3.77 -2.69
C VAL A 133 16.21 2.95 -3.49
N LEU A 134 16.67 1.93 -4.24
CA LEU A 134 15.80 1.10 -5.07
C LEU A 134 14.82 0.26 -4.25
N ALA A 135 15.29 -0.35 -3.15
CA ALA A 135 14.43 -1.14 -2.28
C ALA A 135 13.28 -0.31 -1.69
N ARG A 136 13.56 0.93 -1.25
CA ARG A 136 12.55 1.86 -0.76
C ARG A 136 11.60 2.33 -1.85
N ALA A 137 12.12 2.59 -3.06
CA ALA A 137 11.29 3.00 -4.19
C ALA A 137 10.27 1.91 -4.56
N LEU A 138 10.70 0.65 -4.52
CA LEU A 138 9.87 -0.54 -4.74
C LEU A 138 9.06 -1.00 -3.52
N LYS A 139 9.23 -0.32 -2.38
CA LYS A 139 8.53 -0.65 -1.13
C LYS A 139 8.74 -2.12 -0.74
N LEU A 140 9.97 -2.60 -0.89
CA LEU A 140 10.35 -3.94 -0.46
C LEU A 140 10.50 -3.96 1.06
N SER A 141 9.83 -4.90 1.71
CA SER A 141 9.99 -5.12 3.15
C SER A 141 11.45 -5.48 3.45
N PRO A 142 12.10 -4.79 4.42
CA PRO A 142 13.46 -5.13 4.83
C PRO A 142 13.58 -6.61 5.24
N ALA A 143 14.61 -7.30 4.75
CA ALA A 143 14.85 -8.71 5.08
C ALA A 143 15.95 -8.86 6.14
N THR A 144 15.89 -9.92 6.93
CA THR A 144 16.88 -10.19 7.99
C THR A 144 18.00 -11.14 7.55
N ASP A 145 17.82 -11.84 6.43
CA ASP A 145 18.78 -12.80 5.87
C ASP A 145 18.87 -12.77 4.34
N PHE A 146 19.86 -13.48 3.80
CA PHE A 146 20.01 -13.70 2.38
C PHE A 146 19.50 -15.08 1.95
N SER A 147 18.87 -15.12 0.79
CA SER A 147 18.64 -16.33 0.00
C SER A 147 19.91 -16.89 -0.67
N LYS A 148 21.01 -16.11 -0.69
CA LYS A 148 22.29 -16.42 -1.37
C LYS A 148 23.51 -16.03 -0.53
N THR A 149 24.63 -16.71 -0.72
CA THR A 149 25.88 -16.40 -0.02
C THR A 149 26.75 -15.42 -0.82
N PHE A 150 27.28 -14.39 -0.15
CA PHE A 150 28.28 -13.47 -0.71
C PHE A 150 29.50 -13.38 0.20
N GLU A 151 30.69 -13.35 -0.39
CA GLU A 151 31.96 -13.30 0.37
C GLU A 151 32.11 -12.01 1.19
N ASP A 152 31.53 -10.91 0.71
CA ASP A 152 31.61 -9.56 1.26
C ASP A 152 30.31 -9.10 1.94
N ALA A 153 29.40 -10.03 2.23
CA ALA A 153 28.16 -9.76 2.97
C ALA A 153 28.39 -9.01 4.30
N GLY A 154 29.52 -9.27 4.96
CA GLY A 154 29.92 -8.61 6.21
C GLY A 154 30.29 -7.13 6.06
N GLU A 155 30.53 -6.64 4.84
CA GLU A 155 30.89 -5.25 4.56
C GLU A 155 29.67 -4.32 4.45
N ILE A 156 28.46 -4.88 4.37
CA ILE A 156 27.22 -4.10 4.25
C ILE A 156 26.97 -3.33 5.55
N SER A 157 26.78 -2.01 5.42
CA SER A 157 26.44 -1.17 6.56
C SER A 157 25.17 -1.65 7.24
N GLY A 158 25.13 -1.60 8.58
CA GLY A 158 23.96 -2.05 9.36
C GLY A 158 22.64 -1.39 8.90
N TRP A 159 22.68 -0.10 8.56
CA TRP A 159 21.52 0.67 8.08
C TRP A 159 21.01 0.26 6.69
N ALA A 160 21.82 -0.45 5.89
CA ALA A 160 21.48 -0.85 4.51
C ALA A 160 21.15 -2.35 4.39
N LYS A 161 21.39 -3.13 5.45
CA LYS A 161 21.28 -4.60 5.39
C LYS A 161 19.90 -5.03 4.94
N GLY A 162 18.85 -4.50 5.59
CA GLY A 162 17.48 -4.87 5.31
C GLY A 162 17.09 -4.70 3.85
N GLU A 163 17.40 -3.53 3.30
CA GLU A 163 17.11 -3.18 1.92
C GLU A 163 17.95 -3.96 0.90
N VAL A 164 19.24 -4.14 1.16
CA VAL A 164 20.13 -4.92 0.28
C VAL A 164 19.68 -6.39 0.25
N TYR A 165 19.32 -6.95 1.39
CA TYR A 165 18.86 -8.33 1.50
C TYR A 165 17.54 -8.52 0.74
N ALA A 166 16.61 -7.57 0.88
CA ALA A 166 15.34 -7.60 0.17
C ALA A 166 15.52 -7.61 -1.35
N LEU A 167 16.43 -6.79 -1.90
CA LEU A 167 16.73 -6.79 -3.34
C LEU A 167 17.37 -8.07 -3.83
N VAL A 168 18.25 -8.70 -3.02
CA VAL A 168 18.81 -10.02 -3.37
C VAL A 168 17.71 -11.07 -3.40
N ASN A 169 16.85 -11.09 -2.38
CA ASN A 169 15.80 -12.10 -2.21
C ASN A 169 14.71 -11.97 -3.28
N ALA A 170 14.41 -10.73 -3.71
CA ALA A 170 13.55 -10.46 -4.86
C ALA A 170 14.22 -10.80 -6.22
N GLY A 171 15.52 -11.15 -6.23
CA GLY A 171 16.26 -11.52 -7.44
C GLY A 171 16.71 -10.33 -8.31
N TYR A 172 16.44 -9.10 -7.89
CA TYR A 172 16.75 -7.89 -8.66
C TYR A 172 18.26 -7.58 -8.70
N ILE A 173 19.01 -8.05 -7.70
CA ILE A 173 20.48 -7.99 -7.70
C ILE A 173 21.08 -9.38 -7.51
N GLN A 174 22.10 -9.69 -8.31
CA GLN A 174 22.75 -11.02 -8.31
C GLN A 174 24.19 -10.98 -7.80
N GLY A 175 24.78 -9.78 -7.66
CA GLY A 175 26.21 -9.61 -7.42
C GLY A 175 27.07 -9.94 -8.65
N ALA A 176 28.38 -9.86 -8.49
CA ALA A 176 29.36 -10.21 -9.51
C ALA A 176 30.49 -11.01 -8.87
N ASN A 177 30.82 -12.17 -9.45
CA ASN A 177 31.89 -13.06 -8.96
C ASN A 177 31.76 -13.42 -7.47
N GLY A 178 30.53 -13.70 -7.00
CA GLY A 178 30.27 -14.06 -5.60
C GLY A 178 30.27 -12.88 -4.61
N LYS A 179 30.30 -11.64 -5.09
CA LYS A 179 30.38 -10.42 -4.27
C LYS A 179 29.30 -9.39 -4.63
N LEU A 180 28.90 -8.58 -3.65
CA LEU A 180 28.00 -7.44 -3.85
C LEU A 180 28.74 -6.12 -4.10
N ASN A 181 29.98 -6.04 -3.62
CA ASN A 181 30.86 -4.87 -3.56
C ASN A 181 30.17 -3.65 -2.92
N PRO A 182 29.61 -3.75 -1.70
CA PRO A 182 28.68 -2.75 -1.16
C PRO A 182 29.30 -1.34 -1.01
N LYS A 183 30.63 -1.25 -0.80
CA LYS A 183 31.36 0.01 -0.64
C LYS A 183 31.87 0.62 -1.96
N ALA A 184 31.83 -0.12 -3.06
CA ALA A 184 32.23 0.42 -4.35
C ALA A 184 31.18 1.43 -4.85
N ASN A 185 31.63 2.44 -5.61
CA ASN A 185 30.73 3.36 -6.30
C ASN A 185 30.08 2.63 -7.48
N ILE A 186 28.78 2.85 -7.70
CA ILE A 186 28.08 2.26 -8.83
C ILE A 186 28.31 3.08 -10.10
N SER A 187 28.68 2.41 -11.19
CA SER A 187 28.80 3.06 -12.49
C SER A 187 27.45 3.25 -13.17
N ARG A 188 27.41 4.09 -14.21
CA ARG A 188 26.21 4.30 -15.03
C ARG A 188 25.76 3.03 -15.74
N ALA A 189 26.69 2.23 -16.26
CA ALA A 189 26.41 0.93 -16.88
C ALA A 189 25.87 -0.09 -15.87
N GLU A 190 26.48 -0.18 -14.69
CA GLU A 190 26.01 -1.08 -13.63
C GLU A 190 24.61 -0.72 -13.15
N PHE A 191 24.34 0.57 -12.93
CA PHE A 191 23.01 1.02 -12.52
C PHE A 191 21.97 0.79 -13.61
N ALA A 192 22.31 1.03 -14.89
CA ALA A 192 21.44 0.72 -16.02
C ALA A 192 21.06 -0.77 -16.04
N GLN A 193 22.03 -1.67 -15.81
CA GLN A 193 21.77 -3.10 -15.74
C GLN A 193 20.84 -3.48 -14.58
N VAL A 194 21.02 -2.86 -13.40
CA VAL A 194 20.12 -3.08 -12.27
C VAL A 194 18.70 -2.67 -12.64
N MET A 195 18.51 -1.47 -13.20
CA MET A 195 17.19 -0.99 -13.63
C MET A 195 16.57 -1.87 -14.71
N HIS A 196 17.35 -2.31 -15.69
CA HIS A 196 16.90 -3.19 -16.77
C HIS A 196 16.53 -4.60 -16.28
N ASN A 197 17.17 -5.09 -15.22
CA ASN A 197 16.77 -6.34 -14.56
C ASN A 197 15.50 -6.16 -13.75
N LEU A 198 15.35 -4.99 -13.12
CA LEU A 198 14.24 -4.65 -12.26
C LEU A 198 12.96 -4.44 -13.07
N ILE A 199 12.96 -3.55 -14.07
CA ILE A 199 11.77 -3.15 -14.83
C ILE A 199 11.96 -3.56 -16.28
N LYS A 200 11.03 -4.38 -16.78
CA LYS A 200 11.08 -4.93 -18.14
C LYS A 200 10.25 -4.12 -19.13
N GLN A 201 9.21 -3.45 -18.66
CA GLN A 201 8.38 -2.58 -19.48
C GLN A 201 7.98 -1.32 -18.72
N TYR A 202 8.05 -0.19 -19.43
CA TYR A 202 7.56 1.10 -18.96
C TYR A 202 6.37 1.51 -19.81
N ILE A 203 5.24 1.76 -19.15
CA ILE A 203 4.01 2.27 -19.75
C ILE A 203 3.89 3.74 -19.34
N SER A 204 4.30 4.63 -20.25
CA SER A 204 4.39 6.08 -20.01
C SER A 204 3.37 6.89 -20.81
N ARG A 205 2.34 6.23 -21.35
CA ARG A 205 1.27 6.85 -22.13
C ARG A 205 -0.06 6.20 -21.77
N GLU A 206 -1.12 7.01 -21.80
CA GLU A 206 -2.50 6.52 -21.68
C GLU A 206 -2.82 5.49 -22.78
N GLY A 207 -3.71 4.54 -22.47
CA GLY A 207 -4.16 3.55 -23.43
C GLY A 207 -4.52 2.21 -22.82
N VAL A 208 -5.01 1.32 -23.69
CA VAL A 208 -5.33 -0.08 -23.35
C VAL A 208 -4.19 -0.97 -23.81
N TYR A 209 -3.69 -1.80 -22.91
CA TYR A 209 -2.58 -2.72 -23.13
C TYR A 209 -3.07 -4.15 -22.91
N THR A 210 -3.02 -4.94 -23.98
CA THR A 210 -3.43 -6.36 -23.99
C THR A 210 -2.25 -7.31 -24.14
N GLU A 211 -1.04 -6.78 -24.01
CA GLU A 211 0.22 -7.53 -24.05
C GLU A 211 1.12 -7.02 -22.92
N ALA A 212 1.80 -7.95 -22.25
CA ALA A 212 2.73 -7.70 -21.16
C ALA A 212 4.02 -8.48 -21.42
N VAL A 213 5.16 -7.85 -21.14
CA VAL A 213 6.45 -8.56 -21.16
C VAL A 213 6.63 -9.37 -19.88
N ASP A 214 7.51 -10.37 -19.94
CA ASP A 214 7.90 -11.14 -18.75
C ASP A 214 8.72 -10.26 -17.79
N GLY A 215 8.30 -10.16 -16.53
CA GLY A 215 8.94 -9.41 -15.45
C GLY A 215 8.08 -8.26 -14.92
N ASN A 216 8.73 -7.31 -14.23
CA ASN A 216 8.03 -6.19 -13.61
C ASN A 216 7.65 -5.12 -14.65
N ILE A 217 6.50 -4.49 -14.44
CA ILE A 217 5.96 -3.43 -15.30
C ILE A 217 5.80 -2.16 -14.48
N MET A 218 6.27 -1.03 -15.02
CA MET A 218 6.09 0.30 -14.45
C MET A 218 5.05 1.08 -15.25
N VAL A 219 3.93 1.43 -14.64
CA VAL A 219 2.92 2.35 -15.16
C VAL A 219 3.20 3.74 -14.62
N ASN A 220 3.51 4.69 -15.49
CA ASN A 220 3.92 6.04 -15.11
C ASN A 220 3.14 7.13 -15.87
N ALA A 221 1.90 6.81 -16.22
CA ALA A 221 0.96 7.73 -16.87
C ALA A 221 -0.48 7.41 -16.45
N PRO A 222 -1.33 8.43 -16.28
CA PRO A 222 -2.74 8.23 -16.01
C PRO A 222 -3.48 7.65 -17.23
N GLY A 223 -4.66 7.06 -17.01
CA GLY A 223 -5.53 6.57 -18.09
C GLY A 223 -5.01 5.27 -18.72
N VAL A 224 -4.28 4.47 -17.96
CA VAL A 224 -3.75 3.19 -18.41
C VAL A 224 -4.71 2.07 -18.00
N SER A 225 -5.06 1.22 -18.95
CA SER A 225 -5.82 -0.01 -18.69
C SER A 225 -5.01 -1.21 -19.16
N LEU A 226 -4.74 -2.14 -18.24
CA LEU A 226 -4.22 -3.46 -18.57
C LEU A 226 -5.40 -4.42 -18.71
N LYS A 227 -5.45 -5.19 -19.80
CA LYS A 227 -6.59 -6.06 -20.09
C LYS A 227 -6.18 -7.46 -20.56
N GLY A 228 -6.59 -8.48 -19.83
CA GLY A 228 -6.40 -9.89 -20.20
C GLY A 228 -4.93 -10.34 -20.22
N VAL A 229 -4.08 -9.71 -19.39
CA VAL A 229 -2.63 -9.98 -19.34
C VAL A 229 -2.22 -10.59 -18.01
N THR A 230 -1.11 -11.33 -18.03
CA THR A 230 -0.42 -11.77 -16.83
C THR A 230 0.86 -10.96 -16.67
N VAL A 231 1.01 -10.27 -15.55
CA VAL A 231 2.25 -9.64 -15.11
C VAL A 231 3.00 -10.66 -14.26
N SER A 232 4.09 -11.22 -14.78
CA SER A 232 4.85 -12.29 -14.12
C SER A 232 5.79 -11.81 -12.99
N GLY A 233 5.78 -10.51 -12.71
CA GLY A 233 6.49 -9.88 -11.60
C GLY A 233 5.62 -8.84 -10.88
N ASP A 234 6.27 -7.83 -10.31
CA ASP A 234 5.60 -6.69 -9.70
C ASP A 234 4.97 -5.78 -10.77
N LEU A 235 3.73 -5.35 -10.54
CA LEU A 235 3.12 -4.25 -11.27
C LEU A 235 3.24 -2.99 -10.41
N ILE A 236 3.97 -1.99 -10.90
CA ILE A 236 4.26 -0.77 -10.15
C ILE A 236 3.49 0.39 -10.79
N ILE A 237 2.58 0.97 -10.03
CA ILE A 237 1.87 2.20 -10.39
C ILE A 237 2.68 3.36 -9.84
N GLY A 238 3.52 3.96 -10.67
CA GLY A 238 4.45 5.03 -10.31
C GLY A 238 3.75 6.34 -9.97
N ASP A 239 4.48 7.20 -9.27
CA ASP A 239 4.06 8.54 -8.84
C ASP A 239 3.59 9.41 -10.04
N GLY A 240 4.09 9.17 -11.26
CA GLY A 240 3.68 9.90 -12.47
C GLY A 240 2.26 9.61 -12.96
N VAL A 241 1.57 8.62 -12.39
CA VAL A 241 0.11 8.48 -12.55
C VAL A 241 -0.62 9.68 -11.92
N GLY A 242 -0.03 10.32 -10.90
CA GLY A 242 -0.66 11.43 -10.19
C GLY A 242 -2.05 11.04 -9.68
N ASP A 243 -3.04 11.91 -9.77
CA ASP A 243 -4.43 11.60 -9.36
C ASP A 243 -5.22 10.78 -10.39
N GLY A 244 -4.59 10.34 -11.47
CA GLY A 244 -5.28 9.67 -12.56
C GLY A 244 -5.63 8.21 -12.28
N GLU A 245 -6.40 7.64 -13.19
CA GLU A 245 -6.94 6.29 -13.09
C GLU A 245 -5.97 5.24 -13.68
N VAL A 246 -5.94 4.06 -13.05
CA VAL A 246 -5.42 2.82 -13.64
C VAL A 246 -6.45 1.70 -13.46
N ILE A 247 -6.70 0.95 -14.53
CA ILE A 247 -7.67 -0.16 -14.55
C ILE A 247 -6.97 -1.48 -14.86
N LEU A 248 -7.24 -2.49 -14.05
CA LEU A 248 -6.85 -3.89 -14.27
C LEU A 248 -8.12 -4.70 -14.58
N GLU A 249 -8.26 -5.19 -15.82
CA GLU A 249 -9.42 -5.98 -16.26
C GLU A 249 -8.97 -7.36 -16.71
N ASP A 250 -9.41 -8.42 -16.02
CA ASP A 250 -8.96 -9.79 -16.26
C ASP A 250 -7.41 -9.94 -16.20
N VAL A 251 -6.78 -9.27 -15.24
CA VAL A 251 -5.31 -9.23 -15.08
C VAL A 251 -4.87 -10.10 -13.92
N THR A 252 -3.85 -10.91 -14.14
CA THR A 252 -3.15 -11.62 -13.05
C THR A 252 -1.82 -10.93 -12.76
N VAL A 253 -1.57 -10.56 -11.50
CA VAL A 253 -0.25 -10.09 -11.05
C VAL A 253 0.34 -11.16 -10.15
N THR A 254 1.43 -11.80 -10.56
CA THR A 254 2.05 -12.89 -9.79
C THR A 254 3.03 -12.38 -8.73
N GLY A 255 3.52 -11.14 -8.88
CA GLY A 255 4.24 -10.41 -7.84
C GLY A 255 3.28 -9.53 -7.04
N ARG A 256 3.75 -8.33 -6.68
CA ARG A 256 2.98 -7.33 -5.93
C ARG A 256 2.44 -6.26 -6.86
N LEU A 257 1.28 -5.70 -6.53
CA LEU A 257 0.82 -4.43 -7.05
C LEU A 257 1.30 -3.30 -6.13
N VAL A 258 2.32 -2.55 -6.54
CA VAL A 258 2.86 -1.43 -5.76
C VAL A 258 2.23 -0.12 -6.24
N VAL A 259 1.41 0.49 -5.40
CA VAL A 259 0.62 1.69 -5.71
C VAL A 259 1.27 2.92 -5.10
N ARG A 260 1.91 3.74 -5.93
CA ARG A 260 2.53 5.03 -5.54
C ARG A 260 1.80 6.24 -6.12
N GLY A 261 1.07 6.05 -7.20
CA GLY A 261 0.14 7.03 -7.77
C GLY A 261 -1.27 6.47 -7.89
N GLY A 262 -2.21 7.33 -8.26
CA GLY A 262 -3.65 7.05 -8.37
C GLY A 262 -4.49 7.89 -7.41
N GLY A 263 -5.56 8.53 -7.88
CA GLY A 263 -6.44 9.36 -7.03
C GLY A 263 -7.61 8.62 -6.39
N GLU A 264 -8.60 9.39 -5.91
CA GLU A 264 -9.86 8.89 -5.33
C GLU A 264 -10.68 7.99 -6.29
N ASN A 265 -10.47 8.13 -7.60
CA ASN A 265 -11.13 7.32 -8.63
C ASN A 265 -10.19 6.28 -9.24
N SER A 266 -9.12 5.92 -8.55
CA SER A 266 -8.08 5.06 -9.09
C SER A 266 -7.99 3.71 -8.40
N ILE A 267 -7.06 2.94 -8.95
CA ILE A 267 -6.80 1.51 -8.85
C ILE A 267 -8.08 0.68 -8.87
N ILE A 268 -8.63 0.53 -10.08
CA ILE A 268 -9.81 -0.29 -10.34
C ILE A 268 -9.35 -1.69 -10.74
N ILE A 269 -9.73 -2.70 -9.96
CA ILE A 269 -9.41 -4.11 -10.18
C ILE A 269 -10.73 -4.83 -10.45
N ARG A 270 -10.90 -5.36 -11.67
CA ARG A 270 -12.18 -5.91 -12.12
C ARG A 270 -12.06 -7.10 -13.04
N GLY A 271 -13.21 -7.71 -13.34
CA GLY A 271 -13.29 -8.95 -14.10
C GLY A 271 -12.69 -10.10 -13.29
N ALA A 272 -12.11 -11.09 -13.96
CA ALA A 272 -11.40 -12.20 -13.32
C ALA A 272 -9.96 -11.83 -12.93
N SER A 273 -9.74 -10.60 -12.44
CA SER A 273 -8.41 -10.18 -12.00
C SER A 273 -8.01 -10.86 -10.70
N ASN A 274 -6.72 -11.20 -10.56
CA ASN A 274 -6.16 -11.82 -9.37
C ASN A 274 -4.86 -11.12 -8.99
N VAL A 275 -4.84 -10.51 -7.80
CA VAL A 275 -3.71 -9.77 -7.26
C VAL A 275 -3.55 -10.16 -5.80
N ALA A 276 -2.55 -10.98 -5.48
CA ALA A 276 -2.36 -11.44 -4.09
C ALA A 276 -2.03 -10.29 -3.13
N ASN A 277 -1.10 -9.42 -3.50
CA ASN A 277 -0.59 -8.40 -2.59
C ASN A 277 -0.62 -7.01 -3.23
N VAL A 278 -1.36 -6.09 -2.63
CA VAL A 278 -1.37 -4.67 -2.96
C VAL A 278 -0.61 -3.91 -1.89
N VAL A 279 0.41 -3.14 -2.27
CA VAL A 279 1.15 -2.25 -1.38
C VAL A 279 0.80 -0.81 -1.72
N VAL A 280 0.05 -0.14 -0.87
CA VAL A 280 -0.32 1.27 -1.03
C VAL A 280 0.72 2.14 -0.35
N ALA A 281 1.37 3.00 -1.11
CA ALA A 281 2.52 3.77 -0.67
C ALA A 281 2.62 5.15 -1.36
N ARG A 282 1.46 5.69 -1.74
CA ARG A 282 1.32 7.07 -2.24
C ARG A 282 1.62 8.02 -1.10
N VAL A 283 2.47 9.02 -1.33
CA VAL A 283 2.96 9.96 -0.30
C VAL A 283 2.42 11.38 -0.48
N ASP A 284 1.52 11.57 -1.44
CA ASP A 284 1.00 12.87 -1.84
C ASP A 284 -0.44 12.80 -2.36
N GLY A 285 -1.41 12.84 -1.46
CA GLY A 285 -2.84 12.83 -1.74
C GLY A 285 -3.49 11.46 -1.60
N VAL A 286 -4.82 11.46 -1.70
CA VAL A 286 -5.67 10.30 -1.46
C VAL A 286 -5.57 9.28 -2.60
N VAL A 287 -5.60 8.00 -2.26
CA VAL A 287 -5.69 6.90 -3.23
C VAL A 287 -6.82 5.95 -2.88
N ARG A 288 -7.55 5.51 -3.90
CA ARG A 288 -8.52 4.43 -3.79
C ARG A 288 -7.95 3.12 -4.33
N VAL A 289 -8.30 2.01 -3.69
CA VAL A 289 -8.19 0.65 -4.23
C VAL A 289 -9.60 0.08 -4.28
N PHE A 290 -10.12 -0.11 -5.48
CA PHE A 290 -11.47 -0.59 -5.73
C PHE A 290 -11.45 -1.98 -6.37
N VAL A 291 -11.96 -2.98 -5.67
CA VAL A 291 -12.00 -4.38 -6.11
C VAL A 291 -13.43 -4.76 -6.46
N GLU A 292 -13.76 -4.80 -7.75
CA GLU A 292 -15.09 -5.19 -8.22
C GLU A 292 -15.37 -6.68 -8.00
N ASP A 293 -16.66 -7.01 -7.90
CA ASP A 293 -17.12 -8.40 -7.82
C ASP A 293 -16.52 -9.27 -8.93
N GLY A 294 -15.99 -10.43 -8.54
CA GLY A 294 -15.34 -11.39 -9.44
C GLY A 294 -13.81 -11.28 -9.50
N SER A 295 -13.24 -10.20 -8.96
CA SER A 295 -11.79 -10.08 -8.74
C SER A 295 -11.38 -10.56 -7.35
N GLU A 296 -10.13 -10.98 -7.23
CA GLU A 296 -9.54 -11.48 -5.99
C GLU A 296 -8.36 -10.60 -5.58
N VAL A 297 -8.45 -10.02 -4.38
CA VAL A 297 -7.34 -9.38 -3.67
C VAL A 297 -7.17 -10.01 -2.30
N GLU A 298 -6.04 -10.68 -2.07
CA GLU A 298 -5.79 -11.38 -0.80
C GLU A 298 -5.41 -10.40 0.30
N ILE A 299 -4.48 -9.48 0.04
CA ILE A 299 -3.99 -8.50 1.03
C ILE A 299 -3.85 -7.11 0.42
N VAL A 300 -4.35 -6.10 1.13
CA VAL A 300 -4.02 -4.69 0.93
C VAL A 300 -3.19 -4.20 2.11
N TYR A 301 -1.94 -3.83 1.87
CA TYR A 301 -0.98 -3.34 2.85
C TYR A 301 -0.74 -1.83 2.68
N ILE A 302 -0.98 -1.06 3.73
CA ILE A 302 -0.83 0.40 3.73
C ILE A 302 0.52 0.78 4.36
N ASP A 303 1.43 1.27 3.51
CA ASP A 303 2.81 1.67 3.83
C ASP A 303 3.03 3.19 3.68
N ASP A 304 1.95 3.98 3.61
CA ASP A 304 2.02 5.44 3.72
C ASP A 304 1.18 5.98 4.88
N GLY A 305 1.75 6.97 5.56
CA GLY A 305 1.21 7.61 6.76
C GLY A 305 0.78 9.06 6.58
N SER A 306 0.92 9.62 5.37
CA SER A 306 0.71 11.04 5.13
C SER A 306 -0.65 11.39 4.56
N ASP A 307 -1.32 10.42 3.93
CA ASP A 307 -2.56 10.65 3.18
C ASP A 307 -3.61 9.58 3.45
N ASP A 308 -4.87 9.93 3.19
CA ASP A 308 -5.98 9.01 3.38
C ASP A 308 -6.00 7.93 2.29
N VAL A 309 -6.41 6.71 2.68
CA VAL A 309 -6.60 5.60 1.75
C VAL A 309 -8.06 5.16 1.75
N ILE A 310 -8.62 4.92 0.58
CA ILE A 310 -9.97 4.38 0.42
C ILE A 310 -9.86 2.94 -0.08
N VAL A 311 -10.52 2.00 0.59
CA VAL A 311 -10.67 0.62 0.13
C VAL A 311 -12.14 0.32 -0.10
N GLU A 312 -12.45 -0.27 -1.24
CA GLU A 312 -13.83 -0.53 -1.69
C GLU A 312 -13.90 -1.93 -2.33
N GLY A 313 -15.01 -2.65 -2.10
CA GLY A 313 -15.23 -3.99 -2.64
C GLY A 313 -14.68 -5.13 -1.77
N VAL A 314 -14.36 -6.28 -2.38
CA VAL A 314 -14.02 -7.52 -1.65
C VAL A 314 -12.51 -7.66 -1.46
N ILE A 315 -12.06 -7.77 -0.21
CA ILE A 315 -10.64 -7.90 0.16
C ILE A 315 -10.51 -8.97 1.24
N GLY A 316 -9.49 -9.84 1.17
CA GLY A 316 -9.20 -10.78 2.24
C GLY A 316 -8.72 -10.07 3.52
N SER A 317 -7.51 -9.53 3.48
CA SER A 317 -6.86 -8.85 4.60
C SER A 317 -6.53 -7.39 4.30
N LEU A 318 -6.79 -6.51 5.26
CA LEU A 318 -6.34 -5.13 5.26
C LEU A 318 -5.29 -4.92 6.37
N GLU A 319 -4.08 -4.53 6.01
CA GLU A 319 -3.00 -4.27 6.97
C GLU A 319 -2.62 -2.79 6.95
N ILE A 320 -2.87 -2.09 8.05
CA ILE A 320 -2.60 -0.66 8.23
C ILE A 320 -1.33 -0.53 9.07
N ALA A 321 -0.19 -0.46 8.38
CA ALA A 321 1.12 -0.53 9.03
C ALA A 321 1.80 0.83 9.19
N ALA A 322 1.47 1.80 8.34
CA ALA A 322 1.98 3.15 8.47
C ALA A 322 1.33 3.89 9.65
N ASP A 323 2.11 4.73 10.32
CA ASP A 323 1.62 5.57 11.42
C ASP A 323 0.85 6.78 10.89
N ASN A 324 -0.12 7.28 11.65
CA ASN A 324 -0.90 8.51 11.37
C ASN A 324 -1.72 8.47 10.08
N VAL A 325 -2.07 7.28 9.58
CA VAL A 325 -2.91 7.13 8.39
C VAL A 325 -4.39 6.99 8.74
N THR A 326 -5.27 7.54 7.91
CA THR A 326 -6.71 7.22 7.95
C THR A 326 -7.07 6.34 6.76
N VAL A 327 -7.73 5.21 7.02
CA VAL A 327 -8.21 4.29 6.00
C VAL A 327 -9.73 4.21 6.06
N PHE A 328 -10.38 4.47 4.92
CA PHE A 328 -11.82 4.41 4.73
C PHE A 328 -12.20 3.11 4.03
N ALA A 329 -12.82 2.18 4.75
CA ALA A 329 -13.51 1.05 4.14
C ALA A 329 -14.91 1.51 3.71
N THR A 330 -15.12 1.72 2.41
CA THR A 330 -16.37 2.24 1.83
C THR A 330 -17.00 1.17 0.94
N GLY A 331 -18.18 0.66 1.29
CA GLY A 331 -18.81 -0.43 0.54
C GLY A 331 -17.91 -1.68 0.45
N ALA A 332 -17.07 -1.91 1.46
CA ALA A 332 -16.06 -2.95 1.46
C ALA A 332 -16.49 -4.18 2.27
N SER A 333 -16.16 -5.37 1.78
CA SER A 333 -16.27 -6.62 2.53
C SER A 333 -14.86 -7.14 2.80
N ILE A 334 -14.42 -7.06 4.04
CA ILE A 334 -13.06 -7.40 4.47
C ILE A 334 -13.11 -8.56 5.46
N ASP A 335 -12.36 -9.65 5.22
CA ASP A 335 -12.36 -10.78 6.16
C ASP A 335 -11.64 -10.41 7.47
N SER A 336 -10.46 -9.79 7.38
CA SER A 336 -9.71 -9.31 8.53
C SER A 336 -9.00 -7.99 8.28
N ALA A 337 -8.92 -7.15 9.30
CA ALA A 337 -8.08 -5.96 9.31
C ALA A 337 -7.09 -6.00 10.49
N ALA A 338 -5.90 -5.45 10.30
CA ALA A 338 -4.89 -5.28 11.33
C ALA A 338 -4.38 -3.84 11.33
N ILE A 339 -4.31 -3.22 12.51
CA ILE A 339 -3.73 -1.88 12.71
C ILE A 339 -2.45 -2.03 13.52
N THR A 340 -1.32 -1.88 12.83
CA THR A 340 0.02 -1.98 13.41
C THR A 340 0.80 -0.66 13.34
N GLY A 341 0.25 0.37 12.68
CA GLY A 341 0.76 1.73 12.71
C GLY A 341 0.12 2.55 13.84
N ALA A 342 0.94 3.28 14.60
CA ALA A 342 0.48 4.10 15.72
C ALA A 342 -0.36 5.29 15.23
N ALA A 343 -1.29 5.76 16.07
CA ALA A 343 -2.15 6.91 15.78
C ALA A 343 -2.92 6.80 14.44
N SER A 344 -3.16 5.57 13.98
CA SER A 344 -3.85 5.30 12.72
C SER A 344 -5.32 5.02 12.95
N ARG A 345 -6.14 5.30 11.95
CA ARG A 345 -7.58 5.19 12.03
C ARG A 345 -8.14 4.31 10.92
N LEU A 346 -8.97 3.33 11.28
CA LEU A 346 -9.84 2.60 10.36
C LEU A 346 -11.26 3.11 10.51
N ILE A 347 -11.86 3.57 9.41
CA ILE A 347 -13.27 3.95 9.33
C ILE A 347 -14.00 2.88 8.54
N VAL A 348 -14.88 2.12 9.20
CA VAL A 348 -15.76 1.12 8.59
C VAL A 348 -17.07 1.80 8.25
N GLY A 349 -17.24 2.21 6.98
CA GLY A 349 -18.44 2.90 6.50
C GLY A 349 -19.72 2.07 6.63
N ASP A 350 -20.87 2.73 6.55
CA ASP A 350 -22.22 2.15 6.76
C ASP A 350 -22.55 0.94 5.86
N ALA A 351 -22.03 0.92 4.63
CA ALA A 351 -22.17 -0.18 3.68
C ALA A 351 -21.06 -1.24 3.77
N SER A 352 -20.14 -1.12 4.73
CA SER A 352 -18.97 -1.98 4.86
C SER A 352 -19.10 -3.00 5.98
N THR A 353 -18.46 -4.15 5.79
CA THR A 353 -18.36 -5.21 6.80
C THR A 353 -16.91 -5.63 6.98
N VAL A 354 -16.46 -5.77 8.23
CA VAL A 354 -15.16 -6.36 8.56
C VAL A 354 -15.35 -7.53 9.51
N GLY A 355 -14.80 -8.70 9.18
CA GLY A 355 -14.93 -9.90 10.02
C GLY A 355 -14.24 -9.72 11.37
N THR A 356 -12.94 -9.47 11.37
CA THR A 356 -12.13 -9.22 12.57
C THR A 356 -11.23 -8.00 12.41
N VAL A 357 -11.11 -7.15 13.43
CA VAL A 357 -10.10 -6.08 13.50
C VAL A 357 -9.14 -6.37 14.64
N ASN A 358 -7.84 -6.42 14.37
CA ASN A 358 -6.79 -6.58 15.38
C ASN A 358 -6.00 -5.27 15.51
N VAL A 359 -5.90 -4.72 16.71
CA VAL A 359 -5.21 -3.45 16.98
C VAL A 359 -4.02 -3.70 17.89
N THR A 360 -2.81 -3.44 17.41
CA THR A 360 -1.57 -3.71 18.15
C THR A 360 -0.68 -2.49 18.35
N ALA A 361 -0.98 -1.37 17.69
CA ALA A 361 -0.24 -0.12 17.83
C ALA A 361 -1.03 0.94 18.61
N PRO A 362 -0.36 1.71 19.49
CA PRO A 362 -1.01 2.62 20.41
C PRO A 362 -1.73 3.76 19.70
N ASP A 363 -2.69 4.35 20.41
CA ASP A 363 -3.45 5.53 19.99
C ASP A 363 -4.26 5.32 18.69
N ALA A 364 -4.52 4.07 18.32
CA ALA A 364 -5.28 3.72 17.13
C ALA A 364 -6.79 3.84 17.33
N ASP A 365 -7.49 4.26 16.27
CA ASP A 365 -8.93 4.46 16.27
C ASP A 365 -9.62 3.47 15.31
N VAL A 366 -10.72 2.87 15.74
CA VAL A 366 -11.64 2.09 14.90
C VAL A 366 -13.02 2.75 14.98
N ASP A 367 -13.40 3.42 13.91
CA ASP A 367 -14.69 4.10 13.81
C ASP A 367 -15.66 3.25 12.97
N VAL A 368 -16.73 2.78 13.59
CA VAL A 368 -17.62 1.77 13.02
C VAL A 368 -18.99 2.39 12.76
N GLU A 369 -19.28 2.67 11.50
CA GLU A 369 -20.63 3.02 11.02
C GLU A 369 -21.33 1.82 10.37
N GLY A 370 -20.56 0.87 9.82
CA GLY A 370 -21.03 -0.40 9.27
C GLY A 370 -21.09 -1.52 10.30
N VAL A 371 -20.55 -2.68 9.94
CA VAL A 371 -20.56 -3.88 10.79
C VAL A 371 -19.15 -4.42 11.00
N VAL A 372 -18.77 -4.66 12.24
CA VAL A 372 -17.55 -5.38 12.60
C VAL A 372 -17.88 -6.60 13.45
N GLY A 373 -17.42 -7.78 13.05
CA GLY A 373 -17.70 -9.01 13.79
C GLY A 373 -17.02 -9.04 15.16
N THR A 374 -15.70 -8.95 15.18
CA THR A 374 -14.89 -8.92 16.41
C THR A 374 -13.80 -7.89 16.33
N ILE A 375 -13.51 -7.20 17.44
CA ILE A 375 -12.33 -6.36 17.59
C ILE A 375 -11.49 -6.95 18.72
N THR A 376 -10.19 -7.11 18.49
CA THR A 376 -9.23 -7.40 19.57
C THR A 376 -8.20 -6.28 19.61
N THR A 377 -7.86 -5.82 20.82
CA THR A 377 -6.81 -4.82 20.99
C THR A 377 -5.85 -5.23 22.09
N SER A 378 -4.56 -5.13 21.81
CA SER A 378 -3.47 -5.17 22.80
C SER A 378 -2.74 -3.83 22.89
N ALA A 379 -3.33 -2.77 22.32
CA ALA A 379 -2.73 -1.46 22.14
C ALA A 379 -3.30 -0.42 23.10
N ALA A 380 -2.42 0.32 23.76
CA ALA A 380 -2.81 1.41 24.66
C ALA A 380 -3.65 2.47 23.94
N ASN A 381 -4.61 3.05 24.65
CA ASN A 381 -5.47 4.13 24.19
C ASN A 381 -6.23 3.84 22.87
N THR A 382 -6.57 2.57 22.62
CA THR A 382 -7.41 2.23 21.46
C THR A 382 -8.80 2.84 21.63
N ASN A 383 -9.29 3.58 20.64
CA ASN A 383 -10.68 4.04 20.63
C ASN A 383 -11.52 3.19 19.66
N VAL A 384 -12.68 2.73 20.11
CA VAL A 384 -13.67 2.03 19.29
C VAL A 384 -14.98 2.78 19.39
N THR A 385 -15.33 3.51 18.33
CA THR A 385 -16.47 4.44 18.29
C THR A 385 -17.34 4.19 17.06
N GLY A 386 -18.35 5.03 16.84
CA GLY A 386 -19.25 4.97 15.70
C GLY A 386 -20.60 4.35 16.04
N ALA A 387 -21.61 4.65 15.22
CA ALA A 387 -23.00 4.25 15.47
C ALA A 387 -23.38 2.85 14.96
N GLY A 388 -22.45 2.17 14.30
CA GLY A 388 -22.61 0.86 13.69
C GLY A 388 -22.61 -0.30 14.70
N GLU A 389 -22.54 -1.52 14.17
CA GLU A 389 -22.62 -2.75 14.96
C GLU A 389 -21.23 -3.35 15.18
N VAL A 390 -20.87 -3.63 16.43
CA VAL A 390 -19.71 -4.44 16.78
C VAL A 390 -20.15 -5.62 17.63
N GLY A 391 -19.82 -6.84 17.21
CA GLY A 391 -20.20 -8.06 17.94
C GLY A 391 -19.51 -8.17 19.30
N ASN A 392 -18.24 -8.57 19.28
CA ASN A 392 -17.42 -8.72 20.50
C ASN A 392 -16.16 -7.86 20.44
N ILE A 393 -15.77 -7.30 21.58
CA ILE A 393 -14.55 -6.54 21.75
C ILE A 393 -13.75 -7.15 22.90
N THR A 394 -12.53 -7.58 22.61
CA THR A 394 -11.60 -8.13 23.60
C THR A 394 -10.45 -7.16 23.82
N VAL A 395 -10.32 -6.67 25.05
CA VAL A 395 -9.26 -5.75 25.48
C VAL A 395 -8.20 -6.54 26.24
N GLN A 396 -7.06 -6.76 25.60
CA GLN A 396 -5.99 -7.63 26.07
C GLN A 396 -4.93 -6.87 26.86
N GLN A 397 -4.01 -7.61 27.48
CA GLN A 397 -2.85 -7.03 28.15
C GLN A 397 -2.09 -6.06 27.21
N GLY A 398 -1.80 -4.86 27.71
CA GLY A 398 -1.17 -3.78 26.95
C GLY A 398 -2.16 -2.71 26.46
N ALA A 399 -3.46 -3.00 26.42
CA ALA A 399 -4.51 -2.08 25.98
C ALA A 399 -5.06 -1.18 27.09
N ASP A 400 -4.18 -0.66 27.94
CA ASP A 400 -4.58 0.29 28.98
C ASP A 400 -5.18 1.55 28.35
N GLY A 401 -6.24 2.09 28.98
CA GLY A 401 -6.90 3.31 28.53
C GLY A 401 -7.79 3.15 27.30
N ALA A 402 -8.11 1.93 26.86
CA ALA A 402 -9.03 1.72 25.75
C ALA A 402 -10.42 2.32 26.02
N ASN A 403 -11.00 3.01 25.04
CA ASN A 403 -12.32 3.61 25.11
C ASN A 403 -13.26 2.99 24.08
N ILE A 404 -14.40 2.46 24.53
CA ILE A 404 -15.34 1.71 23.70
C ILE A 404 -16.76 2.29 23.83
N GLU A 405 -17.22 2.96 22.78
CA GLU A 405 -18.51 3.66 22.77
C GLU A 405 -19.49 3.07 21.75
N THR A 406 -19.10 2.06 20.96
CA THR A 406 -20.00 1.45 19.97
C THR A 406 -21.26 0.85 20.62
N PRO A 407 -22.46 1.09 20.08
CA PRO A 407 -23.71 0.57 20.64
C PRO A 407 -23.78 -0.96 20.67
N ASN A 408 -24.47 -1.50 21.69
CA ASN A 408 -24.77 -2.93 21.86
C ASN A 408 -23.54 -3.88 21.86
N SER A 409 -22.32 -3.34 21.92
CA SER A 409 -21.10 -4.14 21.88
C SER A 409 -20.83 -4.81 23.23
N THR A 410 -20.34 -6.05 23.19
CA THR A 410 -19.89 -6.76 24.39
C THR A 410 -18.38 -6.61 24.54
N ILE A 411 -17.95 -6.11 25.69
CA ILE A 411 -16.57 -5.75 26.01
C ILE A 411 -16.06 -6.70 27.08
N THR A 412 -15.04 -7.49 26.76
CA THR A 412 -14.33 -8.35 27.73
C THR A 412 -12.93 -7.81 27.94
N VAL A 413 -12.57 -7.56 29.20
CA VAL A 413 -11.27 -6.98 29.57
C VAL A 413 -10.43 -8.03 30.29
N ASP A 414 -9.23 -8.30 29.79
CA ASP A 414 -8.29 -9.22 30.43
C ASP A 414 -7.89 -8.74 31.83
N GLU A 415 -7.53 -9.69 32.71
CA GLU A 415 -7.01 -9.36 34.03
C GLU A 415 -5.74 -8.50 33.92
N GLY A 416 -5.68 -7.44 34.74
CA GLY A 416 -4.51 -6.57 34.84
C GLY A 416 -4.54 -5.33 33.94
N VAL A 417 -5.41 -5.28 32.91
CA VAL A 417 -5.63 -4.08 32.10
C VAL A 417 -6.31 -2.99 32.94
N GLN A 418 -5.89 -1.73 32.74
CA GLN A 418 -6.34 -0.58 33.52
C GLN A 418 -6.98 0.50 32.65
N GLY A 419 -7.88 1.28 33.25
CA GLY A 419 -8.39 2.51 32.64
C GLY A 419 -9.33 2.30 31.44
N VAL A 420 -9.84 1.10 31.23
CA VAL A 420 -10.81 0.82 30.15
C VAL A 420 -12.13 1.51 30.44
N THR A 421 -12.67 2.21 29.46
CA THR A 421 -14.00 2.83 29.51
C THR A 421 -14.93 2.25 28.46
N ALA A 422 -16.19 2.12 28.85
CA ALA A 422 -17.32 1.76 28.02
C ALA A 422 -18.27 2.96 27.88
N GLY A 423 -19.45 2.75 27.30
CA GLY A 423 -20.43 3.80 27.00
C GLY A 423 -20.64 4.81 28.13
N GLY A 424 -20.66 6.10 27.76
CA GLY A 424 -20.78 7.22 28.69
C GLY A 424 -19.58 7.42 29.62
N GLY A 425 -18.42 6.83 29.30
CA GLY A 425 -17.21 6.86 30.12
C GLY A 425 -17.27 5.94 31.34
N THR A 426 -18.13 4.90 31.30
CA THR A 426 -18.25 3.96 32.42
C THR A 426 -17.02 3.07 32.52
N ALA A 427 -16.36 3.03 33.67
CA ALA A 427 -15.18 2.18 33.85
C ALA A 427 -15.52 0.68 33.79
N VAL A 428 -14.69 -0.10 33.09
CA VAL A 428 -14.75 -1.57 33.05
C VAL A 428 -13.46 -2.12 33.66
N PRO A 429 -13.49 -2.63 34.91
CA PRO A 429 -12.32 -3.20 35.55
C PRO A 429 -11.75 -4.42 34.80
N GLY A 430 -10.43 -4.62 34.88
CA GLY A 430 -9.79 -5.82 34.33
C GLY A 430 -10.32 -7.10 34.95
N GLY A 431 -10.58 -8.11 34.11
CA GLY A 431 -11.24 -9.37 34.47
C GLY A 431 -12.77 -9.32 34.40
N GLU A 432 -13.37 -8.18 34.06
CA GLU A 432 -14.82 -8.03 33.94
C GLU A 432 -15.30 -8.01 32.48
N THR A 433 -16.62 -8.07 32.32
CA THR A 433 -17.30 -7.93 31.03
C THR A 433 -18.44 -6.94 31.17
N ALA A 434 -18.59 -6.04 30.19
CA ALA A 434 -19.65 -5.07 30.10
C ALA A 434 -20.33 -5.14 28.73
N THR A 435 -21.54 -4.61 28.62
CA THR A 435 -22.23 -4.45 27.34
C THR A 435 -22.71 -3.02 27.23
N ASN A 436 -22.42 -2.35 26.13
CA ASN A 436 -22.94 -1.01 25.86
C ASN A 436 -24.45 -1.04 25.60
N ASN A 437 -25.17 0.01 26.00
CA ASN A 437 -26.57 0.18 25.64
C ASN A 437 -26.73 0.49 24.13
N ASN A 438 -27.98 0.59 23.69
CA ASN A 438 -28.33 0.73 22.28
C ASN A 438 -27.96 2.08 21.63
N ASP A 439 -27.48 3.05 22.40
CA ASP A 439 -27.01 4.34 21.89
C ASP A 439 -25.54 4.62 22.26
N GLY A 440 -24.83 3.65 22.85
CA GLY A 440 -23.42 3.80 23.21
C GLY A 440 -23.16 4.77 24.36
N THR A 441 -24.19 5.37 24.97
CA THR A 441 -24.03 6.41 26.01
C THR A 441 -23.94 5.86 27.43
N GLY A 442 -23.99 4.54 27.60
CA GLY A 442 -23.94 3.88 28.90
C GLY A 442 -23.70 2.38 28.79
N VAL A 443 -23.58 1.72 29.94
CA VAL A 443 -23.52 0.25 30.01
C VAL A 443 -24.86 -0.33 30.47
N VAL A 444 -25.24 -1.45 29.88
CA VAL A 444 -26.32 -2.29 30.38
C VAL A 444 -25.77 -3.07 31.55
N THR A 445 -26.20 -2.70 32.75
CA THR A 445 -25.93 -3.56 33.92
C THR A 445 -26.79 -4.82 33.78
N PRO A 446 -26.22 -6.03 33.95
CA PRO A 446 -27.04 -7.18 34.30
C PRO A 446 -27.86 -6.77 35.53
N PRO A 447 -29.16 -7.12 35.63
CA PRO A 447 -29.99 -6.69 36.75
C PRO A 447 -29.27 -6.98 38.06
N THR A 448 -28.94 -5.90 38.79
CA THR A 448 -28.21 -5.94 40.04
C THR A 448 -28.98 -6.80 41.04
N GLY A 449 -28.43 -7.97 41.37
CA GLY A 449 -28.54 -8.60 42.69
C GLY A 449 -29.91 -8.63 43.37
N GLY A 450 -31.00 -8.77 42.62
CA GLY A 450 -32.35 -8.86 43.17
C GLY A 450 -32.82 -10.30 43.30
N GLY A 451 -32.14 -11.13 44.10
CA GLY A 451 -32.65 -12.43 44.59
C GLY A 451 -33.41 -13.31 43.59
N GLY A 452 -33.02 -13.30 42.32
CA GLY A 452 -33.61 -14.16 41.28
C GLY A 452 -33.08 -15.59 41.41
N PRO A 453 -33.84 -16.60 40.96
CA PRO A 453 -33.40 -17.99 41.03
C PRO A 453 -32.05 -18.15 40.32
N ALA A 454 -31.16 -18.92 40.95
CA ALA A 454 -29.80 -19.16 40.46
C ALA A 454 -29.79 -19.55 38.98
N PRO A 455 -28.80 -19.08 38.19
CA PRO A 455 -28.69 -19.45 36.79
C PRO A 455 -28.62 -20.97 36.64
N VAL A 456 -29.42 -21.50 35.73
CA VAL A 456 -29.49 -22.92 35.44
C VAL A 456 -28.51 -23.19 34.30
N ALA A 457 -27.42 -23.89 34.62
CA ALA A 457 -26.39 -24.26 33.66
C ALA A 457 -26.96 -25.16 32.54
N VAL A 458 -26.44 -24.97 31.32
CA VAL A 458 -26.67 -25.91 30.22
C VAL A 458 -25.92 -27.20 30.54
N SER A 459 -26.64 -28.32 30.58
CA SER A 459 -26.05 -29.64 30.83
C SER A 459 -25.85 -30.45 29.55
N ALA A 460 -26.61 -30.13 28.49
CA ALA A 460 -26.49 -30.78 27.18
C ALA A 460 -27.11 -29.93 26.07
N ILE A 461 -26.63 -30.15 24.85
CA ILE A 461 -27.24 -29.68 23.61
C ILE A 461 -27.50 -30.91 22.74
N SER A 462 -28.67 -31.02 22.13
CA SER A 462 -28.99 -32.06 21.15
C SER A 462 -29.52 -31.44 19.86
N VAL A 463 -29.36 -32.14 18.75
CA VAL A 463 -29.96 -31.79 17.46
C VAL A 463 -30.99 -32.85 17.08
N ASP A 464 -32.07 -32.45 16.41
CA ASP A 464 -33.12 -33.36 15.96
C ASP A 464 -32.65 -34.34 14.87
N LYS A 465 -31.54 -34.01 14.18
CA LYS A 465 -30.98 -34.79 13.07
C LYS A 465 -29.45 -34.75 13.13
N THR A 466 -28.81 -35.91 12.99
CA THR A 466 -27.34 -36.05 12.87
C THR A 466 -26.88 -36.30 11.42
N THR A 467 -27.82 -36.49 10.50
CA THR A 467 -27.57 -36.67 9.07
C THR A 467 -28.71 -36.08 8.29
N LEU A 468 -28.39 -35.35 7.22
CA LEU A 468 -29.36 -34.72 6.34
C LEU A 468 -29.01 -35.09 4.89
N TYR A 469 -30.03 -35.48 4.12
CA TYR A 469 -29.91 -35.74 2.69
C TYR A 469 -30.58 -34.61 1.93
N LEU A 470 -29.85 -34.03 0.97
CA LEU A 470 -30.34 -33.00 0.06
C LEU A 470 -30.28 -33.55 -1.36
N ASP A 471 -31.40 -33.51 -2.07
CA ASP A 471 -31.45 -33.87 -3.49
C ASP A 471 -30.96 -32.70 -4.34
N LEU A 472 -29.96 -32.95 -5.19
CA LEU A 472 -29.41 -31.96 -6.11
C LEU A 472 -30.43 -31.65 -7.23
N GLY A 473 -30.79 -30.37 -7.38
CA GLY A 473 -31.67 -29.88 -8.44
C GLY A 473 -33.11 -29.59 -8.02
N THR A 474 -33.47 -29.76 -6.74
CA THR A 474 -34.77 -29.34 -6.19
C THR A 474 -34.62 -28.15 -5.24
N ASN A 475 -35.52 -27.16 -5.33
CA ASN A 475 -35.60 -26.02 -4.38
C ASN A 475 -36.20 -26.45 -3.02
N THR A 476 -35.69 -27.55 -2.47
CA THR A 476 -36.13 -28.11 -1.19
C THR A 476 -35.22 -27.61 -0.07
N SER A 477 -35.77 -26.86 0.87
CA SER A 477 -35.07 -26.49 2.11
C SER A 477 -35.29 -27.55 3.18
N ALA A 478 -34.28 -27.72 4.04
CA ALA A 478 -34.35 -28.60 5.19
C ALA A 478 -34.02 -27.82 6.47
N LYS A 479 -34.68 -28.17 7.56
CA LYS A 479 -34.50 -27.53 8.87
C LYS A 479 -33.86 -28.51 9.85
N ILE A 480 -32.87 -28.02 10.58
CA ILE A 480 -32.27 -28.67 11.77
C ILE A 480 -32.69 -27.83 12.98
N THR A 481 -33.03 -28.50 14.08
CA THR A 481 -33.45 -27.86 15.33
C THR A 481 -32.53 -28.31 16.46
N ALA A 482 -31.80 -27.38 17.07
CA ALA A 482 -31.08 -27.61 18.30
C ALA A 482 -31.99 -27.44 19.51
N THR A 483 -31.84 -28.31 20.51
CA THR A 483 -32.53 -28.26 21.80
C THR A 483 -31.51 -28.16 22.92
N VAL A 484 -31.64 -27.13 23.76
CA VAL A 484 -30.80 -26.90 24.94
C VAL A 484 -31.47 -27.50 26.18
N SER A 485 -30.72 -28.25 27.00
CA SER A 485 -31.19 -28.91 28.22
C SER A 485 -30.45 -28.41 29.47
N PRO A 486 -31.12 -28.25 30.62
CA PRO A 486 -32.58 -28.41 30.82
C PRO A 486 -33.36 -27.26 30.15
N GLY A 487 -34.64 -27.47 29.88
CA GLY A 487 -35.49 -26.49 29.18
C GLY A 487 -35.65 -25.14 29.89
N ASN A 488 -35.18 -25.00 31.12
CA ASN A 488 -35.11 -23.75 31.90
C ASN A 488 -33.68 -23.18 32.02
N ALA A 489 -32.72 -23.65 31.21
CA ALA A 489 -31.38 -23.09 31.15
C ALA A 489 -31.41 -21.57 30.87
N THR A 490 -30.52 -20.83 31.54
CA THR A 490 -30.53 -19.37 31.56
C THR A 490 -30.00 -18.74 30.26
N ASN A 491 -29.04 -19.40 29.59
CA ASN A 491 -28.56 -19.02 28.26
C ASN A 491 -28.85 -20.16 27.27
N LYS A 492 -29.66 -19.89 26.25
CA LYS A 492 -30.07 -20.87 25.23
C LYS A 492 -29.57 -20.52 23.83
N ASN A 493 -28.60 -19.60 23.72
CA ASN A 493 -28.01 -19.27 22.44
C ASN A 493 -27.25 -20.50 21.89
N VAL A 494 -27.42 -20.78 20.60
CA VAL A 494 -26.76 -21.88 19.89
C VAL A 494 -26.04 -21.29 18.70
N THR A 495 -24.71 -21.40 18.69
CA THR A 495 -23.87 -21.07 17.53
C THR A 495 -23.74 -22.29 16.64
N TRP A 496 -23.96 -22.13 15.33
CA TRP A 496 -23.78 -23.17 14.33
C TRP A 496 -22.46 -22.89 13.60
N SER A 497 -21.60 -23.89 13.48
CA SER A 497 -20.29 -23.82 12.81
C SER A 497 -20.19 -24.88 11.73
#